data_AF-A0A6I2RKP3-F1
#
_entry.id   AF-A0A6I2RKP3-F1
#
_cell.length_a   1.000
_cell.length_b   1.000
_cell.length_c   1.000
_cell.angle_alpha   90.00
_cell.angle_beta   90.00
_cell.angle_gamma   90.00
#
_symmetry.space_group_name_H-M   'P 1'
#
loop_
_entity.id
_entity.type
_entity.pdbx_description
1 polymer ?
#
loop_
_entity_poly.entity_id
_entity_poly.type
_entity_poly.pdbx_seq_one_letter_code
_entity_poly.pdbx_strand_id
1 'polypeptide(L)'
;MRKMKKINGYLVVKFNARELREYEGTALGEYGVIDAELYTGVLDIDRGAMEYDNAGSMEEAVELARGLESELDAEEPEVKVTIVKETDETTEEEEVDAQQMIAGWENTLRGQVASPHYNDVDARTAAHELYGYKAALRDLGLLTREDCFVLPDTFGAWPSPLPRRPEELLSYVCDELCRRRLPEMTQEQFDAVCARCSLERLADEADEAELRIRAGAHRELNGLIDQIRRAESHTQAEQVGAEARAYLRALAATGTVTEGESAAFAAAIEEARTARAHTPERTTFEHLHPELKRHRETAQLYALGLALAADCPLNDCRVYLNIFDGARELDAALDDLDADSVPALALRKALRERVGELAEMFDGNFAVKQYRKGGGAK
;
A
#
# COMPACT_ATOMS: atom_id res chain seq x y z
N MET A 1 -26.90 12.82 4.70
CA MET A 1 -25.58 13.15 5.25
C MET A 1 -25.77 13.70 6.66
N ARG A 2 -25.17 13.04 7.66
CA ARG A 2 -25.20 13.52 9.05
C ARG A 2 -24.38 14.83 9.15
N LYS A 3 -24.79 15.75 10.01
CA LYS A 3 -23.94 16.90 10.35
C LYS A 3 -22.86 16.40 11.30
N MET A 4 -21.59 16.60 10.94
CA MET A 4 -20.44 16.07 11.67
C MET A 4 -19.44 17.20 11.95
N LYS A 5 -18.76 17.13 13.09
CA LYS A 5 -17.66 18.04 13.45
C LYS A 5 -16.49 17.22 14.00
N LYS A 6 -15.31 17.38 13.41
CA LYS A 6 -14.07 16.72 13.88
C LYS A 6 -13.41 17.55 14.98
N ILE A 7 -13.02 16.91 16.08
CA ILE A 7 -12.39 17.51 17.26
C ILE A 7 -11.42 16.48 17.85
N ASN A 8 -10.12 16.79 17.95
CA ASN A 8 -9.08 15.94 18.56
C ASN A 8 -9.13 14.47 18.11
N GLY A 9 -9.16 14.21 16.80
CA GLY A 9 -9.26 12.82 16.28
C GLY A 9 -10.67 12.23 16.29
N TYR A 10 -11.60 12.73 17.11
CA TYR A 10 -12.98 12.24 17.20
C TYR A 10 -13.97 12.99 16.30
N LEU A 11 -15.04 12.30 15.90
CA LEU A 11 -16.20 12.83 15.21
C LEU A 11 -17.38 12.99 16.17
N VAL A 12 -17.88 14.22 16.28
CA VAL A 12 -19.19 14.51 16.88
C VAL A 12 -20.27 14.32 15.81
N VAL A 13 -21.10 13.30 15.99
CA VAL A 13 -22.10 12.84 15.02
C VAL A 13 -23.50 13.15 15.54
N LYS A 14 -24.32 13.83 14.73
CA LYS A 14 -25.75 14.02 15.03
C LYS A 14 -26.59 12.85 14.52
N PHE A 15 -27.40 12.24 15.40
CA PHE A 15 -28.35 11.21 15.01
C PHE A 15 -29.60 11.81 14.34
N ASN A 16 -30.13 11.11 13.35
CA ASN A 16 -31.35 11.51 12.66
C ASN A 16 -32.59 11.05 13.44
N ALA A 17 -33.72 11.74 13.24
CA ALA A 17 -34.97 11.42 13.94
C ALA A 17 -35.50 10.00 13.70
N ARG A 18 -35.06 9.31 12.62
CA ARG A 18 -35.38 7.90 12.38
C ARG A 18 -34.62 6.98 13.33
N GLU A 19 -33.31 7.21 13.45
CA GLU A 19 -32.40 6.43 14.31
C GLU A 19 -32.79 6.58 15.78
N LEU A 20 -33.15 7.80 16.20
CA LEU A 20 -33.65 8.07 17.56
C LEU A 20 -34.94 7.31 17.90
N ARG A 21 -35.81 7.08 16.91
CA ARG A 21 -37.05 6.30 17.11
C ARG A 21 -36.78 4.79 17.12
N GLU A 22 -35.89 4.32 16.25
CA GLU A 22 -35.50 2.91 16.20
C GLU A 22 -34.80 2.46 17.49
N TYR A 23 -34.10 3.38 18.15
CA TYR A 23 -33.40 3.17 19.41
C TYR A 23 -34.10 3.80 20.63
N GLU A 24 -35.39 4.10 20.51
CA GLU A 24 -36.18 4.69 21.59
C GLU A 24 -36.18 3.75 22.83
N GLY A 25 -35.82 4.28 23.99
CA GLY A 25 -35.67 3.51 25.24
C GLY A 25 -34.27 2.98 25.53
N THR A 26 -33.27 3.24 24.67
CA THR A 26 -31.89 2.76 24.84
C THR A 26 -30.89 3.80 25.37
N ALA A 27 -31.37 4.85 26.05
CA ALA A 27 -30.58 5.98 26.58
C ALA A 27 -29.72 6.74 25.54
N LEU A 28 -30.00 6.55 24.25
CA LEU A 28 -29.33 7.25 23.15
C LEU A 28 -29.66 8.75 23.19
N GLY A 29 -28.62 9.58 23.11
CA GLY A 29 -28.73 11.04 23.08
C GLY A 29 -29.06 11.57 21.69
N GLU A 30 -29.00 12.88 21.49
CA GLU A 30 -29.10 13.49 20.15
C GLU A 30 -27.78 13.42 19.37
N TYR A 31 -26.66 13.28 20.08
CA TYR A 31 -25.30 13.29 19.55
C TYR A 31 -24.46 12.14 20.12
N GLY A 32 -23.53 11.64 19.30
CA GLY A 32 -22.50 10.70 19.72
C GLY A 32 -21.09 11.20 19.38
N VAL A 33 -20.10 10.65 20.06
CA VAL A 33 -18.67 10.88 19.86
C VAL A 33 -18.02 9.53 19.54
N ILE A 34 -17.39 9.44 18.37
CA ILE A 34 -16.72 8.24 17.87
C ILE A 34 -15.37 8.61 17.30
N ASP A 35 -14.39 7.71 17.39
CA ASP A 35 -13.12 7.90 16.69
C ASP A 35 -13.38 8.06 15.18
N ALA A 36 -12.72 9.02 14.55
CA ALA A 36 -12.89 9.26 13.12
C ALA A 36 -12.53 8.04 12.26
N GLU A 37 -11.60 7.18 12.71
CA GLU A 37 -11.17 5.99 11.97
C GLU A 37 -12.15 4.83 12.09
N LEU A 38 -12.89 4.76 13.20
CA LEU A 38 -13.88 3.71 13.46
C LEU A 38 -15.27 4.04 12.93
N TYR A 39 -15.46 5.24 12.38
CA TYR A 39 -16.75 5.69 11.88
C TYR A 39 -17.12 5.05 10.54
N THR A 40 -18.10 4.16 10.56
CA THR A 40 -18.61 3.46 9.37
C THR A 40 -19.83 4.15 8.76
N GLY A 41 -20.52 5.00 9.53
CA GLY A 41 -21.74 5.68 9.11
C GLY A 41 -23.03 4.87 9.31
N VAL A 42 -22.92 3.66 9.86
CA VAL A 42 -24.05 2.78 10.21
C VAL A 42 -24.17 2.72 11.73
N LEU A 43 -25.27 3.24 12.29
CA LEU A 43 -25.42 3.38 13.75
C LEU A 43 -25.29 2.05 14.51
N ASP A 44 -25.83 0.97 13.95
CA ASP A 44 -25.79 -0.37 14.57
C ASP A 44 -24.36 -0.87 14.80
N ILE A 45 -23.42 -0.45 13.94
CA ILE A 45 -21.99 -0.79 14.01
C ILE A 45 -21.28 0.28 14.85
N ASP A 46 -21.49 1.55 14.51
CA ASP A 46 -20.83 2.70 15.12
C ASP A 46 -21.08 2.76 16.63
N ARG A 47 -22.29 2.40 17.10
CA ARG A 47 -22.65 2.50 18.52
C ARG A 47 -21.74 1.67 19.42
N GLY A 48 -21.29 0.50 18.98
CA GLY A 48 -20.38 -0.34 19.76
C GLY A 48 -18.96 0.24 19.87
N ALA A 49 -18.61 1.19 19.00
CA ALA A 49 -17.32 1.86 18.94
C ALA A 49 -17.39 3.34 19.38
N MET A 50 -18.56 3.81 19.83
CA MET A 50 -18.73 5.17 20.36
C MET A 50 -18.18 5.27 21.77
N GLU A 51 -17.37 6.28 22.01
CA GLU A 51 -16.92 6.65 23.36
C GLU A 51 -18.08 7.25 24.16
N TYR A 52 -18.95 8.00 23.48
CA TYR A 52 -20.17 8.56 24.06
C TYR A 52 -21.33 8.47 23.06
N ASP A 53 -22.47 7.90 23.46
CA ASP A 53 -23.68 7.77 22.63
C ASP A 53 -24.90 8.53 23.20
N ASN A 54 -24.73 9.18 24.35
CA ASN A 54 -25.82 9.72 25.17
C ASN A 54 -25.86 11.25 25.29
N ALA A 55 -25.09 11.98 24.48
CA ALA A 55 -25.01 13.44 24.59
C ALA A 55 -26.32 14.11 24.11
N GLY A 56 -26.89 14.98 24.97
CA GLY A 56 -28.17 15.65 24.72
C GLY A 56 -28.05 16.92 23.87
N SER A 57 -26.86 17.51 23.77
CA SER A 57 -26.60 18.69 22.94
C SER A 57 -25.25 18.62 22.21
N MET A 58 -25.11 19.49 21.21
CA MET A 58 -23.87 19.62 20.46
C MET A 58 -22.72 20.11 21.35
N GLU A 59 -23.00 21.07 22.24
CA GLU A 59 -22.01 21.65 23.15
C GLU A 59 -21.50 20.59 24.14
N GLU A 60 -22.39 19.74 24.65
CA GLU A 60 -22.03 18.63 25.54
C GLU A 60 -21.14 17.61 24.81
N ALA A 61 -21.51 17.20 23.60
CA ALA A 61 -20.71 16.27 22.80
C ALA A 61 -19.33 16.84 22.43
N VAL A 62 -19.23 18.15 22.20
CA VAL A 62 -17.97 18.84 21.90
C VAL A 62 -17.04 18.85 23.11
N GLU A 63 -17.54 19.10 24.32
CA GLU A 63 -16.72 19.07 25.53
C GLU A 63 -16.26 17.65 25.87
N LEU A 64 -17.12 16.64 25.65
CA LEU A 64 -16.75 15.24 25.79
C LEU A 64 -15.63 14.86 24.82
N ALA A 65 -15.75 15.24 23.54
CA ALA A 65 -14.71 14.99 22.54
C ALA A 65 -13.38 15.72 22.85
N ARG A 66 -13.42 16.91 23.46
CA ARG A 66 -12.22 17.65 23.89
C ARG A 66 -11.51 17.01 25.08
N GLY A 67 -12.26 16.32 25.94
CA GLY A 67 -11.73 15.63 27.10
C GLY A 67 -11.10 14.26 26.78
N LEU A 68 -11.22 13.80 25.52
CA LEU A 68 -10.59 12.58 25.04
C LEU A 68 -9.24 12.92 24.39
N GLU A 69 -8.20 12.20 24.80
CA GLU A 69 -6.90 12.17 24.13
C GLU A 69 -6.93 11.02 23.13
N SER A 70 -6.88 11.33 21.84
CA SER A 70 -6.87 10.34 20.75
C SER A 70 -5.46 9.81 20.54
N GLU A 71 -5.29 8.52 20.22
CA GLU A 71 -3.96 7.96 19.88
C GLU A 71 -3.34 8.62 18.63
N LEU A 72 -4.14 9.31 17.79
CA LEU A 72 -3.68 10.17 16.68
C LEU A 72 -2.99 11.49 17.08
N ASP A 73 -2.90 11.84 18.36
CA ASP A 73 -2.05 12.93 18.83
C ASP A 73 -0.59 12.48 19.06
N ALA A 74 -0.25 11.22 18.71
CA ALA A 74 1.15 10.85 18.53
C ALA A 74 1.69 11.56 17.27
N GLU A 75 2.56 12.55 17.46
CA GLU A 75 3.36 13.16 16.38
C GLU A 75 3.95 12.04 15.52
N GLU A 76 3.73 12.08 14.19
CA GLU A 76 4.41 11.18 13.27
C GLU A 76 5.91 11.23 13.57
N PRO A 77 6.56 10.08 13.81
CA PRO A 77 7.95 10.09 14.21
C PRO A 77 8.80 10.73 13.11
N GLU A 78 9.58 11.74 13.47
CA GLU A 78 10.54 12.35 12.55
C GLU A 78 11.40 11.26 11.89
N VAL A 79 11.38 11.19 10.57
CA VAL A 79 12.18 10.24 9.80
C VAL A 79 13.65 10.63 9.93
N LYS A 80 14.40 9.90 10.77
CA LYS A 80 15.84 10.09 10.95
C LYS A 80 16.60 9.15 10.01
N VAL A 81 17.48 9.71 9.20
CA VAL A 81 18.35 8.94 8.30
C VAL A 81 19.78 8.99 8.85
N THR A 82 20.35 7.81 9.08
CA THR A 82 21.73 7.66 9.58
C THR A 82 22.61 6.98 8.54
N ILE A 83 23.87 7.39 8.45
CA ILE A 83 24.90 6.67 7.69
C ILE A 83 25.65 5.79 8.68
N VAL A 84 25.64 4.49 8.42
CA VAL A 84 26.45 3.52 9.15
C VAL A 84 27.75 3.28 8.38
N LYS A 85 28.88 3.65 8.99
CA LYS A 85 30.22 3.33 8.50
C LYS A 85 30.70 2.10 9.25
N GLU A 86 30.71 0.97 8.55
CA GLU A 86 31.29 -0.28 9.08
C GLU A 86 32.69 -0.48 8.49
N THR A 87 33.64 -0.70 9.39
CA THR A 87 34.97 -1.21 9.07
C THR A 87 35.14 -2.59 9.71
N ASP A 88 36.20 -3.32 9.37
CA ASP A 88 36.49 -4.63 9.95
C ASP A 88 36.66 -4.58 11.48
N GLU A 89 36.88 -3.40 12.07
CA GLU A 89 37.17 -3.19 13.50
C GLU A 89 36.14 -2.33 14.23
N THR A 90 35.38 -1.47 13.54
CA THR A 90 34.45 -0.52 14.16
C THR A 90 33.18 -0.29 13.34
N THR A 91 32.07 -0.04 14.04
CA THR A 91 30.82 0.47 13.45
C THR A 91 30.56 1.85 14.04
N GLU A 92 30.48 2.85 13.19
CA GLU A 92 30.13 4.23 13.55
C GLU A 92 28.81 4.61 12.89
N GLU A 93 27.89 5.19 13.66
CA GLU A 93 26.60 5.68 13.17
C GLU A 93 26.55 7.20 13.30
N GLU A 94 26.25 7.88 12.21
CA GLU A 94 26.20 9.35 12.14
C GLU A 94 24.85 9.79 11.56
N GLU A 95 24.16 10.70 12.24
CA GLU A 95 22.92 11.31 11.75
C GLU A 95 23.22 12.25 10.59
N VAL A 96 22.43 12.14 9.52
CA VAL A 96 22.69 12.84 8.27
C VAL A 96 21.61 13.85 7.95
N ASP A 97 22.02 15.11 7.93
CA ASP A 97 21.20 16.23 7.49
C ASP A 97 21.43 16.48 5.98
N ALA A 98 20.40 16.20 5.18
CA ALA A 98 20.43 16.39 3.74
C ALA A 98 20.75 17.84 3.33
N GLN A 99 20.30 18.84 4.09
CA GLN A 99 20.59 20.25 3.81
C GLN A 99 22.06 20.57 4.10
N GLN A 100 22.67 19.99 5.14
CA GLN A 100 24.10 20.14 5.39
C GLN A 100 24.96 19.52 4.29
N MET A 101 24.55 18.35 3.78
CA MET A 101 25.21 17.71 2.64
C MET A 101 25.16 18.59 1.38
N ILE A 102 23.96 19.12 1.05
CA ILE A 102 23.77 20.03 -0.08
C ILE A 102 24.65 21.27 0.08
N ALA A 103 24.65 21.90 1.26
CA ALA A 103 25.46 23.09 1.53
C ALA A 103 26.97 22.81 1.43
N GLY A 104 27.43 21.65 1.90
CA GLY A 104 28.82 21.22 1.79
C GLY A 104 29.25 20.99 0.33
N TRP A 105 28.39 20.33 -0.46
CA TRP A 105 28.63 20.13 -1.89
C TRP A 105 28.60 21.43 -2.67
N GLU A 106 27.63 22.30 -2.40
CA GLU A 106 27.54 23.63 -3.00
C GLU A 106 28.80 24.46 -2.72
N ASN A 107 29.31 24.47 -1.48
CA ASN A 107 30.56 25.17 -1.17
C ASN A 107 31.77 24.60 -1.93
N THR A 108 31.82 23.28 -2.11
CA THR A 108 32.85 22.62 -2.92
C THR A 108 32.79 23.11 -4.36
N LEU A 109 31.60 23.11 -4.96
CA LEU A 109 31.38 23.59 -6.33
C LEU A 109 31.68 25.09 -6.48
N ARG A 110 31.32 25.94 -5.51
CA ARG A 110 31.72 27.37 -5.49
C ARG A 110 33.23 27.52 -5.51
N GLY A 111 33.95 26.69 -4.74
CA GLY A 111 35.41 26.66 -4.73
C GLY A 111 36.01 26.24 -6.09
N GLN A 112 35.40 25.26 -6.75
CA GLN A 112 35.84 24.80 -8.07
C GLN A 112 35.62 25.87 -9.15
N VAL A 113 34.44 26.50 -9.19
CA VAL A 113 34.12 27.59 -10.14
C VAL A 113 35.05 28.78 -9.99
N ALA A 114 35.45 29.12 -8.75
CA ALA A 114 36.35 30.23 -8.49
C ALA A 114 37.84 29.90 -8.75
N SER A 115 38.19 28.62 -8.86
CA SER A 115 39.57 28.15 -8.92
C SER A 115 40.06 28.03 -10.36
N PRO A 116 41.20 28.65 -10.72
CA PRO A 116 41.82 28.49 -12.04
C PRO A 116 42.31 27.06 -12.34
N HIS A 117 42.27 26.15 -11.36
CA HIS A 117 42.71 24.77 -11.52
C HIS A 117 41.66 23.89 -12.23
N TYR A 118 40.38 24.22 -12.10
CA TYR A 118 39.26 23.47 -12.66
C TYR A 118 38.71 24.21 -13.87
N ASN A 119 39.24 23.91 -15.07
CA ASN A 119 38.89 24.60 -16.31
C ASN A 119 37.60 24.09 -16.96
N ASP A 120 37.09 22.95 -16.49
CA ASP A 120 35.91 22.23 -16.96
C ASP A 120 34.65 22.54 -16.14
N VAL A 121 34.82 23.12 -14.95
CA VAL A 121 33.73 23.46 -14.02
C VAL A 121 33.43 24.95 -14.10
N ASP A 122 32.59 25.33 -15.07
CA ASP A 122 31.98 26.66 -15.10
C ASP A 122 30.71 26.72 -14.21
N ALA A 123 30.16 27.92 -14.00
CA ALA A 123 28.99 28.12 -13.13
C ALA A 123 27.77 27.28 -13.55
N ARG A 124 27.61 26.99 -14.85
CA ARG A 124 26.51 26.18 -15.38
C ARG A 124 26.77 24.70 -15.14
N THR A 125 28.00 24.23 -15.37
CA THR A 125 28.42 22.86 -15.03
C THR A 125 28.20 22.60 -13.54
N ALA A 126 28.62 23.54 -12.67
CA ALA A 126 28.40 23.45 -11.23
C ALA A 126 26.91 23.39 -10.85
N ALA A 127 26.04 24.16 -11.50
CA ALA A 127 24.60 24.09 -11.26
C ALA A 127 24.01 22.72 -11.65
N HIS A 128 24.45 22.15 -12.78
CA HIS A 128 24.06 20.80 -13.21
C HIS A 128 24.58 19.71 -12.26
N GLU A 129 25.80 19.83 -11.76
CA GLU A 129 26.36 18.90 -10.79
C GLU A 129 25.63 18.96 -9.44
N LEU A 130 25.26 20.15 -8.97
CA LEU A 130 24.45 20.30 -7.78
C LEU A 130 23.05 19.68 -7.96
N TYR A 131 22.44 19.83 -9.13
CA TYR A 131 21.16 19.18 -9.45
C TYR A 131 21.30 17.65 -9.44
N GLY A 132 22.35 17.12 -10.08
CA GLY A 132 22.63 15.68 -10.09
C GLY A 132 22.84 15.12 -8.67
N TYR A 133 23.54 15.88 -7.82
CA TYR A 133 23.73 15.53 -6.42
C TYR A 133 22.40 15.49 -5.63
N LYS A 134 21.56 16.52 -5.77
CA LYS A 134 20.23 16.55 -5.15
C LYS A 134 19.30 15.44 -5.67
N ALA A 135 19.38 15.11 -6.96
CA ALA A 135 18.61 14.00 -7.53
C ALA A 135 19.04 12.65 -6.93
N ALA A 136 20.34 12.44 -6.71
CA ALA A 136 20.83 11.25 -6.04
C ALA A 136 20.36 11.17 -4.57
N LEU A 137 20.33 12.30 -3.85
CA LEU A 137 19.78 12.34 -2.48
C LEU A 137 18.29 12.00 -2.47
N ARG A 138 17.51 12.46 -3.44
CA ARG A 138 16.10 12.05 -3.61
C ARG A 138 15.98 10.55 -3.85
N ASP A 139 16.81 9.96 -4.70
CA ASP A 139 16.78 8.52 -4.97
C ASP A 139 17.13 7.68 -3.73
N LEU A 140 17.88 8.26 -2.77
CA LEU A 140 18.14 7.70 -1.44
C LEU A 140 17.03 7.98 -0.41
N GLY A 141 15.96 8.67 -0.79
CA GLY A 141 14.85 9.03 0.09
C GLY A 141 15.12 10.20 1.02
N LEU A 142 16.21 10.95 0.83
CA LEU A 142 16.62 12.09 1.67
C LEU A 142 15.97 13.42 1.27
N LEU A 143 15.39 13.51 0.06
CA LEU A 143 14.77 14.72 -0.49
C LEU A 143 13.49 14.39 -1.26
N THR A 144 12.58 15.37 -1.32
CA THR A 144 11.41 15.33 -2.21
C THR A 144 11.77 15.79 -3.63
N ARG A 145 10.86 15.59 -4.59
CA ARG A 145 11.07 16.04 -5.98
C ARG A 145 11.13 17.55 -6.08
N GLU A 146 10.37 18.28 -5.28
CA GLU A 146 10.38 19.76 -5.27
C GLU A 146 11.73 20.31 -4.79
N ASP A 147 12.38 19.63 -3.83
CA ASP A 147 13.65 20.08 -3.23
C ASP A 147 14.86 19.90 -4.16
N CYS A 148 14.73 19.10 -5.23
CA CYS A 148 15.80 18.83 -6.18
C CYS A 148 16.14 20.04 -7.07
N PHE A 149 15.28 21.05 -7.14
CA PHE A 149 15.48 22.16 -8.08
C PHE A 149 16.75 22.97 -7.76
N VAL A 150 17.48 23.32 -8.81
CA VAL A 150 18.68 24.18 -8.75
C VAL A 150 18.56 25.24 -9.82
N LEU A 151 18.70 26.50 -9.42
CA LEU A 151 18.67 27.62 -10.35
C LEU A 151 19.96 27.68 -11.18
N PRO A 152 19.88 28.04 -12.48
CA PRO A 152 21.07 28.19 -13.33
C PRO A 152 22.06 29.26 -12.86
N ASP A 153 21.63 30.22 -12.03
CA ASP A 153 22.45 31.33 -11.52
C ASP A 153 23.04 31.07 -10.12
N THR A 154 22.84 29.88 -9.54
CA THR A 154 23.32 29.49 -8.20
C THR A 154 24.82 29.79 -8.00
N PHE A 155 25.63 29.61 -9.04
CA PHE A 155 27.10 29.72 -9.00
C PHE A 155 27.67 30.93 -9.77
N GLY A 156 26.83 31.78 -10.36
CA GLY A 156 27.30 32.92 -11.15
C GLY A 156 26.18 33.71 -11.80
N ALA A 157 26.50 34.96 -12.19
CA ALA A 157 25.51 35.83 -12.81
C ALA A 157 25.01 35.26 -14.14
N TRP A 158 23.71 34.96 -14.21
CA TRP A 158 23.05 34.73 -15.48
C TRP A 158 22.97 36.05 -16.27
N PRO A 159 23.02 36.04 -17.62
CA PRO A 159 22.98 37.27 -18.42
C PRO A 159 21.76 38.18 -18.16
N SER A 160 20.74 37.68 -17.47
CA SER A 160 19.58 38.42 -16.95
C SER A 160 19.08 37.72 -15.67
N PRO A 161 18.61 38.42 -14.62
CA PRO A 161 18.08 37.76 -13.43
C PRO A 161 16.90 36.87 -13.81
N LEU A 162 17.05 35.56 -13.60
CA LEU A 162 15.95 34.62 -13.80
C LEU A 162 14.99 34.72 -12.61
N PRO A 163 13.67 34.72 -12.85
CA PRO A 163 12.71 34.60 -11.79
C PRO A 163 12.86 33.27 -11.04
N ARG A 164 12.69 33.32 -9.71
CA ARG A 164 13.10 32.22 -8.80
C ARG A 164 12.03 31.17 -8.58
N ARG A 165 10.80 31.42 -9.05
CA ARG A 165 9.69 30.48 -8.98
C ARG A 165 9.29 30.01 -10.38
N PRO A 166 8.86 28.74 -10.55
CA PRO A 166 8.43 28.20 -11.85
C PRO A 166 7.34 29.05 -12.52
N GLU A 167 6.40 29.57 -11.73
CA GLU A 167 5.31 30.41 -12.22
C GLU A 167 5.82 31.77 -12.72
N GLU A 168 6.83 32.33 -12.05
CA GLU A 168 7.46 33.60 -12.44
C GLU A 168 8.38 33.41 -13.66
N LEU A 169 8.99 32.23 -13.82
CA LEU A 169 9.80 31.88 -14.99
C LEU A 169 8.92 31.82 -16.24
N LEU A 170 7.74 31.20 -16.13
CA LEU A 170 6.74 31.18 -17.20
C LEU A 170 6.26 32.60 -17.52
N SER A 171 5.96 33.43 -16.51
CA SER A 171 5.56 34.82 -16.75
C SER A 171 6.68 35.64 -17.40
N TYR A 172 7.94 35.51 -16.97
CA TYR A 172 9.09 36.19 -17.59
C TYR A 172 9.35 35.74 -19.03
N VAL A 173 9.21 34.44 -19.32
CA VAL A 173 9.37 33.94 -20.68
C VAL A 173 8.26 34.48 -21.59
N CYS A 174 7.03 34.55 -21.09
CA CYS A 174 5.90 35.14 -21.81
C CYS A 174 6.01 36.67 -21.93
N ASP A 175 6.53 37.35 -20.91
CA ASP A 175 6.50 38.81 -20.81
C ASP A 175 7.72 39.51 -21.40
N GLU A 176 8.91 38.94 -21.21
CA GLU A 176 10.21 39.55 -21.57
C GLU A 176 10.88 38.87 -22.77
N LEU A 177 10.62 37.58 -23.03
CA LEU A 177 11.28 36.82 -24.09
C LEU A 177 10.38 36.53 -25.31
N CYS A 178 9.06 36.53 -25.13
CA CYS A 178 8.11 36.32 -26.22
C CYS A 178 8.07 37.55 -27.14
N ARG A 179 8.90 37.57 -28.19
CA ARG A 179 8.96 38.64 -29.20
C ARG A 179 7.65 38.89 -29.97
N ARG A 180 6.62 38.07 -29.75
CA ARG A 180 5.30 38.19 -30.36
C ARG A 180 4.30 38.93 -29.47
N ARG A 181 4.65 39.17 -28.20
CA ARG A 181 3.88 39.96 -27.25
C ARG A 181 4.14 41.45 -27.50
N LEU A 182 3.12 42.19 -27.93
CA LEU A 182 3.20 43.65 -28.08
C LEU A 182 2.29 44.33 -27.05
N PRO A 183 2.73 45.42 -26.39
CA PRO A 183 1.96 46.11 -25.34
C PRO A 183 0.59 46.64 -25.78
N GLU A 184 0.39 46.80 -27.08
CA GLU A 184 -0.79 47.45 -27.69
C GLU A 184 -1.87 46.45 -28.13
N MET A 185 -1.70 45.16 -27.85
CA MET A 185 -2.64 44.10 -28.28
C MET A 185 -3.88 44.01 -27.39
N THR A 186 -5.02 43.67 -27.98
CA THR A 186 -6.23 43.33 -27.21
C THR A 186 -6.11 41.95 -26.56
N GLN A 187 -6.89 41.67 -25.51
CA GLN A 187 -6.87 40.37 -24.82
C GLN A 187 -7.10 39.19 -25.77
N GLU A 188 -8.07 39.29 -26.70
CA GLU A 188 -8.33 38.23 -27.68
C GLU A 188 -7.15 37.99 -28.65
N GLN A 189 -6.42 39.05 -29.00
CA GLN A 189 -5.24 38.93 -29.85
C GLN A 189 -4.06 38.31 -29.09
N PHE A 190 -3.98 38.58 -27.79
CA PHE A 190 -3.01 37.99 -26.88
C PHE A 190 -3.22 36.49 -26.73
N ASP A 191 -4.46 36.08 -26.46
CA ASP A 191 -4.86 34.67 -26.33
C ASP A 191 -4.57 33.90 -27.63
N ALA A 192 -4.78 34.54 -28.79
CA ALA A 192 -4.45 33.95 -30.10
C ALA A 192 -2.93 33.81 -30.36
N VAL A 193 -2.09 34.63 -29.72
CA VAL A 193 -0.62 34.51 -29.77
C VAL A 193 -0.12 33.44 -28.80
N CYS A 194 -0.66 33.38 -27.58
CA CYS A 194 -0.36 32.33 -26.60
C CYS A 194 -0.74 30.95 -27.13
N ALA A 195 -1.92 30.80 -27.75
CA ALA A 195 -2.33 29.56 -28.40
C ALA A 195 -1.40 29.10 -29.55
N ARG A 196 -0.50 29.96 -30.03
CA ARG A 196 0.53 29.66 -31.04
C ARG A 196 1.95 29.60 -30.44
N CYS A 197 2.08 29.77 -29.13
CA CYS A 197 3.34 29.72 -28.40
C CYS A 197 3.78 28.27 -28.27
N SER A 198 5.03 27.99 -28.65
CA SER A 198 5.57 26.63 -28.57
C SER A 198 5.66 26.11 -27.13
N LEU A 199 5.60 26.98 -26.11
CA LEU A 199 5.75 26.59 -24.71
C LEU A 199 4.47 26.03 -24.09
N GLU A 200 3.31 26.66 -24.33
CA GLU A 200 2.01 26.05 -23.97
C GLU A 200 1.86 24.71 -24.68
N ARG A 201 2.13 24.66 -26.00
CA ARG A 201 2.13 23.40 -26.75
C ARG A 201 3.08 22.35 -26.17
N LEU A 202 4.29 22.72 -25.74
CA LEU A 202 5.26 21.78 -25.18
C LEU A 202 4.89 21.33 -23.76
N ALA A 203 4.28 22.19 -22.96
CA ALA A 203 3.72 21.84 -21.66
C ALA A 203 2.53 20.88 -21.82
N ASP A 204 1.59 21.20 -22.71
CA ASP A 204 0.46 20.33 -23.05
C ASP A 204 0.95 18.98 -23.62
N GLU A 205 1.97 18.98 -24.48
CA GLU A 205 2.57 17.76 -25.03
C GLU A 205 3.28 16.91 -23.95
N ALA A 206 3.87 17.56 -22.94
CA ALA A 206 4.48 16.88 -21.79
C ALA A 206 3.42 16.28 -20.86
N ASP A 207 2.38 17.03 -20.54
CA ASP A 207 1.25 16.57 -19.73
C ASP A 207 0.52 15.41 -20.43
N GLU A 208 0.27 15.52 -21.74
CA GLU A 208 -0.28 14.42 -22.53
C GLU A 208 0.64 13.19 -22.57
N ALA A 209 1.96 13.39 -22.64
CA ALA A 209 2.91 12.29 -22.60
C ALA A 209 2.90 11.59 -21.23
N GLU A 210 2.82 12.34 -20.14
CA GLU A 210 2.70 11.82 -18.78
C GLU A 210 1.39 11.05 -18.59
N LEU A 211 0.26 11.61 -19.05
CA LEU A 211 -1.04 10.93 -19.07
C LEU A 211 -1.00 9.64 -19.88
N ARG A 212 -0.31 9.63 -21.03
CA ARG A 212 -0.12 8.41 -21.85
C ARG A 212 0.70 7.36 -21.13
N ILE A 213 1.75 7.74 -20.42
CA ILE A 213 2.58 6.83 -19.61
C ILE A 213 1.75 6.22 -18.48
N ARG A 214 1.02 7.05 -17.72
CA ARG A 214 0.14 6.59 -16.63
C ARG A 214 -0.97 5.67 -17.13
N ALA A 215 -1.63 6.02 -18.25
CA ALA A 215 -2.64 5.17 -18.87
C ALA A 215 -2.06 3.85 -19.42
N GLY A 216 -0.81 3.84 -19.88
CA GLY A 216 -0.07 2.62 -20.21
C GLY A 216 0.12 1.74 -18.99
N ALA A 217 0.73 2.29 -17.93
CA ALA A 217 0.98 1.60 -16.66
C ALA A 217 -0.29 1.01 -16.03
N HIS A 218 -1.40 1.76 -16.03
CA HIS A 218 -2.69 1.27 -15.55
C HIS A 218 -3.21 0.08 -16.37
N ARG A 219 -3.04 0.11 -17.71
CA ARG A 219 -3.45 -1.03 -18.56
C ARG A 219 -2.60 -2.26 -18.29
N GLU A 220 -1.28 -2.09 -18.14
CA GLU A 220 -0.37 -3.19 -17.79
C GLU A 220 -0.77 -3.82 -16.44
N LEU A 221 -0.98 -3.01 -15.40
CA LEU A 221 -1.39 -3.47 -14.07
C LEU A 221 -2.72 -4.22 -14.10
N ASN A 222 -3.73 -3.67 -14.78
CA ASN A 222 -5.01 -4.37 -14.96
C ASN A 222 -4.84 -5.67 -15.76
N GLY A 223 -3.94 -5.69 -16.74
CA GLY A 223 -3.60 -6.89 -17.49
C GLY A 223 -2.97 -7.98 -16.61
N LEU A 224 -2.07 -7.61 -15.70
CA LEU A 224 -1.48 -8.53 -14.72
C LEU A 224 -2.54 -9.04 -13.73
N ILE A 225 -3.42 -8.18 -13.22
CA ILE A 225 -4.53 -8.58 -12.34
C ILE A 225 -5.45 -9.58 -13.04
N ASP A 226 -5.79 -9.34 -14.31
CA ASP A 226 -6.58 -10.27 -15.11
C ASP A 226 -5.85 -11.60 -15.34
N GLN A 227 -4.52 -11.59 -15.50
CA GLN A 227 -3.72 -12.81 -15.60
C GLN A 227 -3.71 -13.60 -14.29
N ILE A 228 -3.66 -12.94 -13.12
CA ILE A 228 -3.80 -13.63 -11.82
C ILE A 228 -5.14 -14.35 -11.74
N ARG A 229 -6.22 -13.65 -12.14
CA ARG A 229 -7.60 -14.19 -12.15
C ARG A 229 -7.78 -15.37 -13.12
N ARG A 230 -7.09 -15.34 -14.25
CA ARG A 230 -7.21 -16.34 -15.34
C ARG A 230 -6.12 -17.41 -15.35
N ALA A 231 -5.11 -17.30 -14.50
CA ALA A 231 -4.02 -18.26 -14.46
C ALA A 231 -4.57 -19.68 -14.22
N GLU A 232 -3.86 -20.70 -14.69
CA GLU A 232 -4.36 -22.09 -14.69
C GLU A 232 -3.96 -22.83 -13.41
N SER A 233 -2.84 -22.44 -12.78
CA SER A 233 -2.40 -22.97 -11.47
C SER A 233 -2.20 -21.89 -10.39
N HIS A 234 -2.21 -22.31 -9.12
CA HIS A 234 -1.91 -21.42 -7.98
C HIS A 234 -0.49 -20.85 -8.08
N THR A 235 0.48 -21.68 -8.47
CA THR A 235 1.88 -21.27 -8.65
C THR A 235 2.04 -20.18 -9.71
N GLN A 236 1.31 -20.28 -10.82
CA GLN A 236 1.30 -19.26 -11.87
C GLN A 236 0.67 -17.96 -11.38
N ALA A 237 -0.44 -18.03 -10.63
CA ALA A 237 -1.05 -16.83 -10.03
C ALA A 237 -0.11 -16.14 -9.04
N GLU A 238 0.63 -16.88 -8.22
CA GLU A 238 1.61 -16.31 -7.29
C GLU A 238 2.78 -15.63 -8.02
N GLN A 239 3.29 -16.24 -9.10
CA GLN A 239 4.33 -15.64 -9.93
C GLN A 239 3.88 -14.31 -10.54
N VAL A 240 2.71 -14.31 -11.19
CA VAL A 240 2.14 -13.10 -11.80
C VAL A 240 1.78 -12.06 -10.71
N GLY A 241 1.31 -12.50 -9.55
CA GLY A 241 1.05 -11.63 -8.40
C GLY A 241 2.32 -10.96 -7.87
N ALA A 242 3.43 -11.68 -7.80
CA ALA A 242 4.72 -11.12 -7.43
C ALA A 242 5.21 -10.09 -8.46
N GLU A 243 5.04 -10.37 -9.76
CA GLU A 243 5.35 -9.46 -10.84
C GLU A 243 4.51 -8.16 -10.75
N ALA A 244 3.19 -8.29 -10.56
CA ALA A 244 2.28 -7.15 -10.40
C ALA A 244 2.68 -6.25 -9.22
N ARG A 245 3.02 -6.85 -8.06
CA ARG A 245 3.47 -6.10 -6.88
C ARG A 245 4.83 -5.43 -7.08
N ALA A 246 5.74 -6.05 -7.81
CA ALA A 246 7.03 -5.46 -8.12
C ALA A 246 6.89 -4.27 -9.07
N TYR A 247 6.07 -4.43 -10.11
CA TYR A 247 5.76 -3.36 -11.06
C TYR A 247 5.05 -2.18 -10.40
N LEU A 248 4.06 -2.44 -9.53
CA LEU A 248 3.38 -1.41 -8.76
C LEU A 248 4.33 -0.62 -7.86
N ARG A 249 5.25 -1.29 -7.16
CA ARG A 249 6.29 -0.63 -6.35
C ARG A 249 7.19 0.27 -7.18
N ALA A 250 7.58 -0.16 -8.37
CA ALA A 250 8.38 0.67 -9.28
C ALA A 250 7.61 1.93 -9.71
N LEU A 251 6.32 1.80 -10.06
CA LEU A 251 5.48 2.92 -10.45
C LEU A 251 5.24 3.93 -9.32
N ALA A 252 5.11 3.43 -8.08
CA ALA A 252 4.98 4.27 -6.90
C ALA A 252 6.28 5.05 -6.63
N ALA A 253 7.43 4.37 -6.72
CA ALA A 253 8.74 5.01 -6.53
C ALA A 253 9.03 6.09 -7.57
N THR A 254 8.55 5.93 -8.81
CA THR A 254 8.71 6.95 -9.86
C THR A 254 7.63 8.03 -9.84
N GLY A 255 6.65 7.96 -8.94
CA GLY A 255 5.52 8.89 -8.87
C GLY A 255 4.56 8.81 -10.05
N THR A 256 4.59 7.71 -10.83
CA THR A 256 3.71 7.52 -12.00
C THR A 256 2.26 7.26 -11.57
N VAL A 257 2.09 6.66 -10.40
CA VAL A 257 0.79 6.45 -9.74
C VAL A 257 0.77 7.20 -8.42
N THR A 258 -0.41 7.68 -8.04
CA THR A 258 -0.65 8.32 -6.75
C THR A 258 -0.71 7.27 -5.63
N GLU A 259 -0.57 7.70 -4.37
CA GLU A 259 -0.71 6.80 -3.22
C GLU A 259 -2.08 6.12 -3.17
N GLY A 260 -3.15 6.85 -3.45
CA GLY A 260 -4.51 6.30 -3.51
C GLY A 260 -4.68 5.24 -4.60
N GLU A 261 -4.11 5.46 -5.78
CA GLU A 261 -4.11 4.45 -6.85
C GLU A 261 -3.23 3.25 -6.50
N SER A 262 -2.08 3.49 -5.89
CA SER A 262 -1.19 2.42 -5.43
C SER A 262 -1.90 1.51 -4.44
N ALA A 263 -2.59 2.09 -3.45
CA ALA A 263 -3.41 1.35 -2.50
C ALA A 263 -4.54 0.57 -3.19
N ALA A 264 -5.25 1.19 -4.13
CA ALA A 264 -6.33 0.53 -4.87
C ALA A 264 -5.83 -0.66 -5.71
N PHE A 265 -4.71 -0.52 -6.41
CA PHE A 265 -4.11 -1.60 -7.19
C PHE A 265 -3.54 -2.71 -6.29
N ALA A 266 -2.92 -2.35 -5.15
CA ALA A 266 -2.44 -3.33 -4.19
C ALA A 266 -3.61 -4.18 -3.64
N ALA A 267 -4.71 -3.55 -3.27
CA ALA A 267 -5.92 -4.24 -2.83
C ALA A 267 -6.49 -5.17 -3.92
N ALA A 268 -6.57 -4.68 -5.17
CA ALA A 268 -7.08 -5.48 -6.29
C ALA A 268 -6.19 -6.70 -6.62
N ILE A 269 -4.86 -6.58 -6.46
CA ILE A 269 -3.92 -7.70 -6.63
C ILE A 269 -4.15 -8.75 -5.53
N GLU A 270 -4.28 -8.34 -4.27
CA GLU A 270 -4.52 -9.28 -3.16
C GLU A 270 -5.91 -9.91 -3.21
N GLU A 271 -6.93 -9.16 -3.63
CA GLU A 271 -8.27 -9.70 -3.88
C GLU A 271 -8.23 -10.78 -4.97
N ALA A 272 -7.57 -10.52 -6.10
CA ALA A 272 -7.44 -11.49 -7.18
C ALA A 272 -6.72 -12.78 -6.74
N ARG A 273 -5.74 -12.65 -5.83
CA ARG A 273 -5.00 -13.79 -5.26
C ARG A 273 -5.85 -14.60 -4.28
N THR A 274 -6.52 -13.93 -3.35
CA THR A 274 -7.33 -14.55 -2.30
C THR A 274 -8.65 -15.13 -2.81
N ALA A 275 -9.27 -14.52 -3.82
CA ALA A 275 -10.44 -15.07 -4.50
C ALA A 275 -10.16 -16.45 -5.12
N ARG A 276 -8.90 -16.70 -5.49
CA ARG A 276 -8.47 -17.99 -6.05
C ARG A 276 -8.07 -19.02 -4.99
N ALA A 277 -7.65 -18.57 -3.81
CA ALA A 277 -7.43 -19.43 -2.65
C ALA A 277 -8.73 -20.08 -2.12
N HIS A 278 -9.90 -19.57 -2.53
CA HIS A 278 -11.21 -20.17 -2.24
C HIS A 278 -11.52 -21.31 -3.22
N THR A 279 -10.86 -22.45 -3.02
CA THR A 279 -11.36 -23.75 -3.52
C THR A 279 -12.69 -24.06 -2.82
N PRO A 280 -13.72 -24.62 -3.48
CA PRO A 280 -15.00 -24.95 -2.82
C PRO A 280 -14.76 -25.79 -1.56
N GLU A 281 -15.56 -25.55 -0.51
CA GLU A 281 -15.46 -26.27 0.77
C GLU A 281 -15.41 -27.78 0.55
N ARG A 282 -14.21 -28.34 0.65
CA ARG A 282 -13.99 -29.78 0.51
C ARG A 282 -14.53 -30.46 1.75
N THR A 283 -15.22 -31.58 1.55
CA THR A 283 -15.69 -32.44 2.64
C THR A 283 -14.85 -33.70 2.79
N THR A 284 -13.84 -33.89 1.95
CA THR A 284 -12.91 -35.03 1.94
C THR A 284 -11.63 -34.68 1.17
N PHE A 285 -10.65 -35.58 1.15
CA PHE A 285 -9.46 -35.49 0.30
C PHE A 285 -9.79 -35.98 -1.12
N GLU A 286 -9.76 -35.06 -2.08
CA GLU A 286 -10.30 -35.29 -3.42
C GLU A 286 -9.45 -36.23 -4.27
N HIS A 287 -8.13 -36.25 -4.05
CA HIS A 287 -7.15 -36.97 -4.86
C HIS A 287 -6.68 -38.31 -4.27
N LEU A 288 -7.36 -38.79 -3.23
CA LEU A 288 -7.18 -40.16 -2.76
C LEU A 288 -7.74 -41.18 -3.77
N HIS A 289 -7.23 -42.41 -3.69
CA HIS A 289 -7.80 -43.53 -4.44
C HIS A 289 -9.31 -43.65 -4.17
N PRO A 290 -10.16 -43.92 -5.17
CA PRO A 290 -11.62 -43.89 -5.02
C PRO A 290 -12.18 -44.73 -3.86
N GLU A 291 -11.53 -45.86 -3.54
CA GLU A 291 -11.89 -46.72 -2.41
C GLU A 291 -11.61 -46.06 -1.05
N LEU A 292 -10.49 -45.36 -0.92
CA LEU A 292 -10.12 -44.64 0.30
C LEU A 292 -10.93 -43.35 0.44
N LYS A 293 -11.11 -42.61 -0.65
CA LYS A 293 -11.92 -41.38 -0.67
C LYS A 293 -13.35 -41.60 -0.19
N ARG A 294 -13.97 -42.72 -0.58
CA ARG A 294 -15.34 -43.10 -0.18
C ARG A 294 -15.41 -43.79 1.19
N HIS A 295 -14.26 -44.03 1.83
CA HIS A 295 -14.24 -44.67 3.13
C HIS A 295 -14.81 -43.73 4.19
N ARG A 296 -15.73 -44.24 5.00
CA ARG A 296 -16.41 -43.44 6.04
C ARG A 296 -15.41 -42.81 7.01
N GLU A 297 -14.34 -43.53 7.32
CA GLU A 297 -13.27 -43.06 8.20
C GLU A 297 -12.59 -41.82 7.64
N THR A 298 -12.26 -41.80 6.34
CA THR A 298 -11.60 -40.64 5.70
C THR A 298 -12.44 -39.37 5.82
N ALA A 299 -13.77 -39.47 5.67
CA ALA A 299 -14.67 -38.35 5.91
C ALA A 299 -14.68 -37.90 7.39
N GLN A 300 -14.56 -38.84 8.34
CA GLN A 300 -14.46 -38.53 9.78
C GLN A 300 -13.13 -37.85 10.13
N LEU A 301 -12.03 -38.31 9.52
CA LEU A 301 -10.72 -37.68 9.68
C LEU A 301 -10.76 -36.23 9.21
N TYR A 302 -11.38 -35.99 8.06
CA TYR A 302 -11.52 -34.68 7.46
C TYR A 302 -12.40 -33.75 8.31
N ALA A 303 -13.58 -34.23 8.73
CA ALA A 303 -14.49 -33.47 9.57
C ALA A 303 -13.87 -33.09 10.92
N LEU A 304 -13.10 -34.01 11.53
CA LEU A 304 -12.38 -33.71 12.77
C LEU A 304 -11.29 -32.65 12.56
N GLY A 305 -10.56 -32.72 11.44
CA GLY A 305 -9.57 -31.71 11.09
C GLY A 305 -10.19 -30.31 10.98
N LEU A 306 -11.36 -30.20 10.31
CA LEU A 306 -12.11 -28.94 10.23
C LEU A 306 -12.58 -28.45 11.61
N ALA A 307 -13.10 -29.34 12.47
CA ALA A 307 -13.53 -28.97 13.82
C ALA A 307 -12.36 -28.45 14.67
N LEU A 308 -11.19 -29.11 14.57
CA LEU A 308 -9.98 -28.67 15.24
C LEU A 308 -9.44 -27.35 14.66
N ALA A 309 -9.56 -27.11 13.36
CA ALA A 309 -9.16 -25.83 12.77
C ALA A 309 -9.97 -24.65 13.33
N ALA A 310 -11.25 -24.88 13.68
CA ALA A 310 -12.10 -23.87 14.30
C ALA A 310 -11.78 -23.64 15.79
N ASP A 311 -11.56 -24.71 16.56
CA ASP A 311 -11.27 -24.63 17.99
C ASP A 311 -10.32 -25.76 18.44
N CYS A 312 -9.01 -25.52 18.27
CA CYS A 312 -7.96 -26.48 18.61
C CYS A 312 -7.43 -26.28 20.04
N PRO A 313 -7.62 -27.23 20.96
CA PRO A 313 -6.98 -27.19 22.27
C PRO A 313 -5.45 -27.30 22.14
N LEU A 314 -4.72 -26.68 23.08
CA LEU A 314 -3.25 -26.72 23.18
C LEU A 314 -2.76 -28.08 23.76
N ASN A 315 -3.04 -29.17 23.05
CA ASN A 315 -2.57 -30.53 23.37
C ASN A 315 -2.25 -31.28 22.05
N ASP A 316 -2.14 -32.61 22.09
CA ASP A 316 -1.83 -33.43 20.90
C ASP A 316 -2.85 -33.28 19.74
N CYS A 317 -4.01 -32.65 19.95
CA CYS A 317 -4.89 -32.25 18.85
C CYS A 317 -4.22 -31.24 17.90
N ARG A 318 -3.25 -30.44 18.37
CA ARG A 318 -2.45 -29.56 17.53
C ARG A 318 -1.56 -30.36 16.56
N VAL A 319 -1.05 -31.51 17.00
CA VAL A 319 -0.27 -32.41 16.15
C VAL A 319 -1.17 -32.98 15.05
N TYR A 320 -2.40 -33.40 15.41
CA TYR A 320 -3.39 -33.83 14.42
C TYR A 320 -3.70 -32.73 13.40
N LEU A 321 -3.93 -31.49 13.87
CA LEU A 321 -4.22 -30.35 13.00
C LEU A 321 -3.06 -30.06 12.03
N ASN A 322 -1.82 -30.07 12.51
CA ASN A 322 -0.65 -29.84 11.65
C ASN A 322 -0.52 -30.92 10.55
N ILE A 323 -0.78 -32.19 10.88
CA ILE A 323 -0.78 -33.29 9.89
C ILE A 323 -1.95 -33.09 8.90
N PHE A 324 -3.10 -32.64 9.39
CA PHE A 324 -4.29 -32.38 8.57
C PHE A 324 -4.06 -31.23 7.59
N ASP A 325 -3.47 -30.14 8.03
CA ASP A 325 -3.14 -28.99 7.19
C ASP A 325 -2.14 -29.40 6.10
N GLY A 326 -1.07 -30.13 6.47
CA GLY A 326 -0.13 -30.68 5.49
C GLY A 326 -0.79 -31.65 4.48
N ALA A 327 -1.77 -32.46 4.91
CA ALA A 327 -2.54 -33.30 4.00
C ALA A 327 -3.41 -32.48 3.04
N ARG A 328 -4.04 -31.39 3.52
CA ARG A 328 -4.83 -30.48 2.68
C ARG A 328 -3.98 -29.74 1.66
N GLU A 329 -2.79 -29.30 2.03
CA GLU A 329 -1.85 -28.67 1.10
C GLU A 329 -1.43 -29.62 -0.01
N LEU A 330 -1.13 -30.88 0.32
CA LEU A 330 -0.81 -31.92 -0.68
C LEU A 330 -2.00 -32.21 -1.60
N ASP A 331 -3.21 -32.33 -1.04
CA ASP A 331 -4.45 -32.57 -1.81
C ASP A 331 -4.83 -31.38 -2.70
N ALA A 332 -4.55 -30.15 -2.28
CA ALA A 332 -4.74 -28.96 -3.11
C ALA A 332 -3.67 -28.87 -4.22
N ALA A 333 -2.41 -29.16 -3.91
CA ALA A 333 -1.32 -29.15 -4.90
C ALA A 333 -1.53 -30.15 -6.05
N LEU A 334 -2.32 -31.20 -5.81
CA LEU A 334 -2.69 -32.19 -6.82
C LEU A 334 -3.74 -31.71 -7.82
N ASP A 335 -4.46 -30.61 -7.56
CA ASP A 335 -5.44 -30.04 -8.50
C ASP A 335 -4.79 -29.58 -9.80
N ASP A 336 -3.58 -29.04 -9.69
CA ASP A 336 -2.87 -28.35 -10.77
C ASP A 336 -1.92 -29.29 -11.54
N LEU A 337 -1.93 -30.60 -11.24
CA LEU A 337 -1.00 -31.56 -11.83
C LEU A 337 -1.70 -32.57 -12.71
N ASP A 338 -1.09 -32.85 -13.86
CA ASP A 338 -1.47 -33.98 -14.72
C ASP A 338 -1.47 -35.27 -13.90
N ALA A 339 -2.61 -35.98 -13.96
CA ALA A 339 -2.88 -37.10 -13.09
C ALA A 339 -1.84 -38.23 -13.19
N ASP A 340 -1.20 -38.39 -14.35
CA ASP A 340 -0.21 -39.45 -14.60
C ASP A 340 1.24 -38.93 -14.52
N SER A 341 1.44 -37.67 -14.14
CA SER A 341 2.79 -37.09 -14.00
C SER A 341 3.54 -37.70 -12.80
N VAL A 342 4.86 -37.82 -12.94
CA VAL A 342 5.73 -38.31 -11.85
C VAL A 342 5.57 -37.48 -10.56
N PRO A 343 5.49 -36.13 -10.60
CA PRO A 343 5.19 -35.33 -9.42
C PRO A 343 3.83 -35.66 -8.80
N ALA A 344 2.76 -35.83 -9.60
CA ALA A 344 1.44 -36.19 -9.07
C ALA A 344 1.45 -37.55 -8.36
N LEU A 345 2.15 -38.54 -8.92
CA LEU A 345 2.28 -39.86 -8.28
C LEU A 345 3.02 -39.78 -6.94
N ALA A 346 4.09 -38.98 -6.86
CA ALA A 346 4.84 -38.77 -5.62
C ALA A 346 3.99 -38.05 -4.55
N LEU A 347 3.27 -36.99 -4.95
CA LEU A 347 2.40 -36.24 -4.04
C LEU A 347 1.19 -37.05 -3.58
N ARG A 348 0.58 -37.87 -4.44
CA ARG A 348 -0.49 -38.80 -4.02
C ARG A 348 0.00 -39.84 -3.02
N LYS A 349 1.24 -40.31 -3.16
CA LYS A 349 1.85 -41.21 -2.17
C LYS A 349 2.03 -40.49 -0.84
N ALA A 350 2.58 -39.28 -0.84
CA ALA A 350 2.74 -38.46 0.37
C ALA A 350 1.40 -38.12 1.03
N LEU A 351 0.37 -37.78 0.25
CA LEU A 351 -0.99 -37.55 0.73
C LEU A 351 -1.53 -38.80 1.42
N ARG A 352 -1.36 -39.99 0.82
CA ARG A 352 -1.80 -41.25 1.42
C ARG A 352 -1.09 -41.55 2.74
N GLU A 353 0.21 -41.25 2.83
CA GLU A 353 1.00 -41.41 4.06
C GLU A 353 0.46 -40.49 5.16
N ARG A 354 0.22 -39.21 4.86
CA ARG A 354 -0.37 -38.25 5.83
C ARG A 354 -1.77 -38.64 6.27
N VAL A 355 -2.62 -39.11 5.36
CA VAL A 355 -3.96 -39.60 5.72
C VAL A 355 -3.87 -40.86 6.59
N GLY A 356 -2.86 -41.70 6.39
CA GLY A 356 -2.56 -42.83 7.27
C GLY A 356 -2.16 -42.38 8.68
N GLU A 357 -1.27 -41.39 8.80
CA GLU A 357 -0.90 -40.80 10.10
C GLU A 357 -2.11 -40.19 10.83
N LEU A 358 -3.02 -39.54 10.09
CA LEU A 358 -4.28 -39.06 10.66
C LEU A 358 -5.14 -40.20 11.20
N ALA A 359 -5.25 -41.32 10.48
CA ALA A 359 -5.99 -42.50 10.94
C ALA A 359 -5.38 -43.08 12.24
N GLU A 360 -4.05 -43.21 12.29
CA GLU A 360 -3.34 -43.66 13.49
C GLU A 360 -3.56 -42.73 14.68
N MET A 361 -3.50 -41.42 14.46
CA MET A 361 -3.77 -40.43 15.52
C MET A 361 -5.24 -40.45 15.96
N PHE A 362 -6.17 -40.60 15.03
CA PHE A 362 -7.60 -40.66 15.28
C PHE A 362 -7.99 -41.83 16.19
N ASP A 363 -7.37 -42.99 15.97
CA ASP A 363 -7.63 -44.23 16.71
C ASP A 363 -6.68 -44.50 17.87
N GLY A 364 -5.50 -43.87 17.87
CA GLY A 364 -4.46 -44.11 18.87
C GLY A 364 -4.39 -43.03 19.94
N ASN A 365 -4.50 -41.76 19.57
CA ASN A 365 -4.16 -40.64 20.44
C ASN A 365 -5.24 -40.36 21.51
N PHE A 366 -4.80 -40.19 22.76
CA PHE A 366 -5.70 -39.97 23.89
C PHE A 366 -6.40 -38.62 23.82
N ALA A 367 -5.70 -37.52 23.50
CA ALA A 367 -6.29 -36.19 23.43
C ALA A 367 -7.34 -36.11 22.32
N VAL A 368 -7.03 -36.67 21.15
CA VAL A 368 -7.95 -36.76 20.01
C VAL A 368 -9.21 -37.56 20.38
N LYS A 369 -9.07 -38.70 21.06
CA LYS A 369 -10.21 -39.46 21.60
C LYS A 369 -11.04 -38.69 22.62
N GLN A 370 -10.40 -37.93 23.50
CA GLN A 370 -11.09 -37.12 24.50
C GLN A 370 -11.88 -36.01 23.82
N TYR A 371 -11.30 -35.30 22.85
CA TYR A 371 -11.99 -34.26 22.08
C TYR A 371 -13.25 -34.81 21.38
N ARG A 372 -13.11 -35.97 20.72
CA ARG A 372 -14.22 -36.66 20.05
C ARG A 372 -15.34 -37.08 21.03
N LYS A 373 -15.01 -37.46 22.28
CA LYS A 373 -15.97 -37.87 23.31
C LYS A 373 -16.58 -36.69 24.08
N GLY A 374 -15.83 -35.60 24.23
CA GLY A 374 -16.16 -34.44 25.06
C GLY A 374 -17.06 -33.41 24.38
N GLY A 375 -17.38 -33.58 23.10
CA GLY A 375 -18.37 -32.75 22.39
C GLY A 375 -17.80 -31.63 21.52
N GLY A 376 -16.51 -31.67 21.14
CA GLY A 376 -15.92 -30.73 20.18
C GLY A 376 -16.35 -30.94 18.71
N ALA A 377 -17.15 -31.97 18.44
CA ALA A 377 -17.72 -32.27 17.12
C ALA A 377 -19.26 -32.29 17.20
N LYS A 378 -19.88 -31.15 17.49
CA LYS A 378 -21.33 -30.95 17.38
C LYS A 378 -21.65 -30.02 16.23
#